data_AF-A0A3D1LQT2-F1
#
_entry.id   AF-A0A3D1LQT2-F1
#
_cell.length_a   1.000
_cell.length_b   1.000
_cell.length_c   1.000
_cell.angle_alpha   90.00
_cell.angle_beta   90.00
_cell.angle_gamma   90.00
#
_symmetry.space_group_name_H-M   'P 1'
#
loop_
_entity.id
_entity.type
_entity.pdbx_description
1 polymer ?
#
loop_
_entity_poly.entity_id
_entity_poly.type
_entity_poly.pdbx_seq_one_letter_code
_entity_poly.pdbx_strand_id
1 'polypeptide(L)'
;MRRSIQFMVFTAVNLTLFCLLLLHARIAQSTADAELIAQTAPLRRLQLTDLCLSSEARYTRHLSQADRHAPFQEHPLALEHFPSGSMILPSMQPRETP
;
A
#
# COMPACT_ATOMS: atom_id res chain seq x y z
N MET A 1 44.85 -1.85 -7.81
CA MET A 1 43.91 -2.96 -8.10
C MET A 1 43.41 -2.82 -9.53
N ARG A 2 43.27 -3.92 -10.28
CA ARG A 2 42.78 -3.88 -11.67
C ARG A 2 41.35 -3.30 -11.70
N ARG A 3 41.02 -2.41 -12.64
CA ARG A 3 39.68 -1.78 -12.77
C ARG A 3 38.52 -2.80 -12.75
N SER A 4 38.77 -3.98 -13.32
CA SER A 4 37.84 -5.12 -13.32
C SER A 4 37.55 -5.67 -11.92
N ILE A 5 38.52 -5.68 -11.00
CA ILE A 5 38.32 -6.12 -9.61
C ILE A 5 37.44 -5.13 -8.85
N GLN A 6 37.64 -3.82 -9.07
CA GLN A 6 36.82 -2.78 -8.44
C GLN A 6 35.35 -2.88 -8.86
N PHE A 7 35.09 -3.08 -10.16
CA PHE A 7 33.73 -3.31 -10.66
C PHE A 7 33.11 -4.58 -10.08
N MET A 8 33.86 -5.68 -10.02
CA MET A 8 33.37 -6.94 -9.47
C MET A 8 33.00 -6.82 -7.99
N VAL A 9 33.83 -6.15 -7.17
CA VAL A 9 33.54 -5.91 -5.76
C VAL A 9 32.32 -5.00 -5.60
N PHE A 10 32.22 -3.92 -6.39
CA PHE A 10 31.07 -3.01 -6.34
C PHE A 10 29.76 -3.75 -6.65
N THR A 11 29.74 -4.53 -7.73
CA THR A 11 28.56 -5.31 -8.12
C THR A 11 28.22 -6.37 -7.09
N ALA A 12 29.21 -7.06 -6.52
CA ALA A 12 28.98 -8.04 -5.46
C ALA A 12 28.35 -7.41 -4.21
N VAL A 13 28.86 -6.24 -3.77
CA VAL A 13 28.29 -5.51 -2.63
C VAL A 13 26.85 -5.10 -2.88
N ASN A 14 26.54 -4.57 -4.08
CA ASN A 14 25.16 -4.21 -4.45
C ASN A 14 24.23 -5.43 -4.45
N LEU A 15 24.69 -6.56 -4.99
CA LEU A 15 23.90 -7.79 -5.00
C LEU A 15 23.66 -8.31 -3.59
N THR A 16 24.67 -8.25 -2.71
CA THR A 16 24.52 -8.60 -1.29
C THR A 16 23.51 -7.70 -0.60
N LEU A 17 23.60 -6.38 -0.78
CA LEU A 17 22.64 -5.41 -0.22
C LEU A 17 21.22 -5.68 -0.72
N PHE A 18 21.05 -5.97 -2.01
CA PHE A 18 19.76 -6.31 -2.60
C PHE A 18 19.16 -7.58 -1.99
N CYS A 19 19.97 -8.64 -1.84
CA CYS A 19 19.53 -9.87 -1.17
C CYS A 19 19.14 -9.64 0.30
N LEU A 20 19.90 -8.81 1.02
CA LEU A 20 19.57 -8.44 2.41
C LEU A 20 18.24 -7.68 2.49
N LEU A 21 17.97 -6.77 1.55
CA LEU A 21 16.71 -6.03 1.49
C LEU A 21 15.52 -6.96 1.24
N LEU A 22 15.67 -7.93 0.33
CA LEU A 22 14.64 -8.94 0.09
C LEU A 22 14.40 -9.82 1.33
N LEU A 23 15.47 -10.26 2.00
CA LEU A 23 15.34 -11.04 3.23
C LEU A 23 14.64 -10.25 4.33
N HIS A 24 15.02 -8.98 4.52
CA HIS A 24 14.37 -8.07 5.46
C HIS A 24 12.89 -7.91 5.14
N ALA A 25 12.53 -7.69 3.88
CA ALA A 25 11.13 -7.58 3.46
C ALA A 25 10.35 -8.86 3.77
N ARG A 26 10.93 -10.04 3.58
CA ARG A 26 10.29 -11.33 3.90
C ARG A 26 10.07 -11.53 5.40
N ILE A 27 11.03 -11.11 6.22
CA ILE A 27 10.90 -11.16 7.68
C ILE A 27 9.88 -10.12 8.16
N ALA A 28 9.90 -8.90 7.61
CA ALA A 28 8.98 -7.83 7.97
C ALA A 28 7.52 -8.12 7.58
N GLN A 29 7.30 -8.89 6.51
CA GLN A 29 5.94 -9.29 6.09
C GLN A 29 5.24 -10.15 7.16
N SER A 30 5.94 -11.10 7.78
CA SER A 30 5.29 -11.96 8.79
C SER A 30 4.88 -11.20 10.05
N THR A 31 5.65 -10.18 10.44
CA THR A 31 5.27 -9.28 11.54
C THR A 31 4.12 -8.35 11.13
N ALA A 32 4.11 -7.87 9.89
CA ALA A 32 3.07 -6.99 9.38
C ALA A 32 1.71 -7.69 9.30
N ASP A 33 1.66 -8.96 8.91
CA ASP A 33 0.42 -9.74 8.87
C ASP A 33 -0.20 -9.93 10.26
N ALA A 34 0.64 -10.25 11.26
CA ALA A 34 0.20 -10.39 12.65
C ALA A 34 -0.32 -9.07 13.22
N GLU A 35 0.36 -7.96 12.90
CA GLU A 35 -0.04 -6.62 13.29
C GLU A 35 -1.35 -6.19 12.62
N LEU A 36 -1.55 -6.53 11.34
CA LEU A 36 -2.79 -6.26 10.61
C LEU A 36 -3.98 -7.04 11.20
N ILE A 37 -3.77 -8.31 11.56
CA ILE A 37 -4.80 -9.11 12.26
C ILE A 37 -5.14 -8.49 13.62
N ALA A 38 -4.13 -8.03 14.37
CA ALA A 38 -4.35 -7.37 15.66
C ALA A 38 -5.12 -6.04 15.51
N GLN A 39 -4.81 -5.24 14.48
CA GLN A 39 -5.48 -3.97 14.19
C GLN A 39 -6.93 -4.15 13.69
N THR A 40 -7.22 -5.28 13.02
CA THR A 40 -8.57 -5.56 12.49
C THR A 40 -9.51 -6.20 13.50
N ALA A 41 -9.00 -6.83 14.57
CA ALA A 41 -9.82 -7.47 15.60
C ALA A 41 -10.78 -6.50 16.34
N PRO A 42 -10.38 -5.26 16.71
CA PRO A 42 -11.28 -4.26 17.27
C PRO A 42 -12.38 -3.81 16.29
N LEU A 43 -12.08 -3.71 14.99
CA LEU A 43 -13.05 -3.28 13.97
C LEU A 43 -14.28 -4.19 13.96
N ARG A 44 -14.05 -5.51 14.05
CA ARG A 44 -15.12 -6.50 14.14
C ARG A 44 -15.99 -6.30 15.38
N ARG A 45 -15.40 -5.90 16.52
CA ARG A 45 -16.15 -5.62 17.76
C ARG A 45 -17.00 -4.36 17.65
N LEU A 46 -16.50 -3.34 16.94
CA LEU A 46 -17.23 -2.09 16.68
C LEU A 46 -18.17 -2.18 15.47
N GLN A 47 -18.30 -3.35 14.83
CA GLN A 47 -19.07 -3.54 13.60
C GLN A 47 -18.65 -2.61 12.46
N LEU A 48 -17.38 -2.19 12.45
CA LEU A 48 -16.78 -1.43 11.36
C LEU A 48 -16.38 -2.38 10.24
N THR A 49 -16.74 -2.02 9.00
CA THR A 49 -16.42 -2.83 7.81
C THR A 49 -14.92 -2.80 7.50
N ASP A 50 -14.26 -1.65 7.73
CA ASP A 50 -12.85 -1.41 7.44
C ASP A 50 -12.27 -0.25 8.28
N LEU A 51 -10.95 -0.11 8.26
CA LEU A 51 -10.22 1.01 8.87
C LEU A 51 -10.45 2.29 8.07
N CYS A 52 -10.66 3.39 8.78
CA CYS A 52 -10.61 4.73 8.20
C CYS A 52 -9.15 5.12 7.94
N LEU A 53 -8.68 4.97 6.69
CA LEU A 53 -7.28 5.24 6.33
C LEU A 53 -6.99 6.73 6.11
N SER A 54 -8.00 7.52 5.75
CA SER A 54 -7.91 8.97 5.59
C SER A 54 -9.24 9.62 5.90
N SER A 55 -9.27 10.74 6.63
CA SER A 55 -10.48 11.47 6.98
C SER A 55 -10.92 12.49 5.91
N GLU A 56 -10.05 12.80 4.95
CA GLU A 56 -10.22 13.89 3.98
C GLU A 56 -11.27 13.55 2.91
N ALA A 57 -10.87 12.85 1.83
CA ALA A 57 -11.78 12.46 0.77
C ALA A 57 -12.76 11.35 1.22
N ARG A 58 -14.04 11.49 0.85
CA ARG A 58 -15.10 10.54 1.25
C ARG A 58 -14.84 9.14 0.71
N TYR A 59 -14.34 9.05 -0.52
CA TYR A 59 -14.02 7.78 -1.18
C TYR A 59 -12.71 7.16 -0.70
N THR A 60 -11.94 7.83 0.16
CA THR A 60 -10.72 7.29 0.78
C THR A 60 -10.88 6.91 2.25
N ARG A 61 -12.05 7.18 2.86
CA ARG A 61 -12.34 6.81 4.27
C ARG A 61 -12.52 5.31 4.42
N HIS A 62 -13.53 4.76 3.76
CA HIS A 62 -13.90 3.35 3.88
C HIS A 62 -13.85 2.72 2.49
N LEU A 63 -12.70 2.18 2.11
CA LEU A 63 -12.46 1.66 0.76
C LEU A 63 -13.44 0.56 0.36
N SER A 64 -13.93 -0.21 1.33
CA SER A 64 -14.94 -1.25 1.08
C SER A 64 -16.33 -0.68 0.76
N GLN A 65 -16.62 0.55 1.20
CA GLN A 65 -17.91 1.23 1.03
C GLN A 65 -17.81 2.46 0.11
N ALA A 66 -16.62 2.74 -0.42
CA ALA A 66 -16.38 3.88 -1.28
C ALA A 66 -17.08 3.70 -2.63
N ASP A 67 -17.82 4.73 -3.06
CA ASP A 67 -18.35 4.81 -4.42
C ASP A 67 -17.19 4.99 -5.41
N ARG A 68 -17.07 4.07 -6.37
CA ARG A 68 -16.03 4.07 -7.41
C ARG A 68 -16.14 5.27 -8.36
N HIS A 69 -17.31 5.89 -8.45
CA HIS A 69 -17.53 7.06 -9.29
C HIS A 69 -17.28 8.37 -8.57
N ALA A 70 -17.19 8.37 -7.24
CA ALA A 70 -17.00 9.58 -6.44
C ALA A 70 -15.79 10.43 -6.84
N PRO A 71 -14.61 9.88 -7.21
CA PRO A 71 -13.48 10.68 -7.71
C PRO A 71 -13.77 11.44 -9.03
N PHE A 72 -14.82 11.07 -9.76
CA PHE A 72 -15.15 11.61 -11.08
C PHE A 72 -16.41 12.49 -11.07
N GLN A 73 -16.96 12.82 -9.89
CA GLN A 73 -18.16 13.65 -9.79
C GLN A 73 -17.88 15.14 -10.00
N GLU A 74 -16.61 15.55 -9.95
CA GLU A 74 -16.21 16.91 -10.28
C GLU A 74 -15.99 17.12 -11.79
N HIS A 75 -15.80 18.37 -12.19
CA HIS A 75 -15.51 18.73 -13.58
C HIS A 75 -14.24 18.01 -14.07
N PRO A 76 -14.15 17.51 -15.33
CA PRO A 76 -13.00 16.74 -15.81
C PRO A 76 -11.64 17.42 -15.72
N LEU A 77 -11.60 18.75 -15.56
CA LEU A 77 -10.37 19.54 -15.38
C LEU A 77 -10.22 20.10 -13.95
N ALA A 78 -11.11 19.74 -13.02
CA ALA A 78 -10.99 20.14 -11.63
C ALA A 78 -9.81 19.41 -10.97
N LEU A 79 -9.03 20.16 -10.21
CA LEU A 79 -7.94 19.60 -9.42
C LEU A 79 -8.50 19.04 -8.11
N GLU A 80 -8.15 17.79 -7.82
CA GLU A 80 -8.48 17.14 -6.57
C GLU A 80 -7.89 17.93 -5.39
N HIS A 81 -8.73 18.32 -4.43
CA HIS A 81 -8.29 19.10 -3.26
C HIS A 81 -7.72 18.22 -2.14
N PHE A 82 -7.95 16.91 -2.21
CA PHE A 82 -7.57 15.97 -1.16
C PHE A 82 -6.37 15.15 -1.60
N PRO A 83 -5.17 15.35 -1.02
CA PRO A 83 -3.98 14.56 -1.37
C PRO A 83 -4.19 13.05 -1.18
N SER A 84 -5.05 12.65 -0.24
CA SER A 84 -5.39 11.24 -0.01
C SER A 84 -5.91 10.52 -1.25
N GLY A 85 -6.58 11.24 -2.17
CA GLY A 85 -7.06 10.67 -3.43
C GLY A 85 -5.94 10.17 -4.35
N SER A 86 -4.75 10.76 -4.28
CA SER A 86 -3.57 10.33 -5.05
C SER A 86 -2.77 9.20 -4.40
N MET A 87 -2.88 9.04 -3.09
CA MET A 87 -2.13 8.02 -2.32
C MET A 87 -2.87 6.68 -2.25
N ILE A 88 -4.19 6.72 -2.30
CA ILE A 88 -5.03 5.53 -2.15
C ILE A 88 -5.51 5.10 -3.54
N LEU A 89 -4.89 4.04 -4.05
CA LEU A 89 -5.28 3.44 -5.32
C LEU A 89 -6.64 2.74 -5.20
N PRO A 90 -7.46 2.76 -6.27
CA PRO A 90 -8.70 2.01 -6.30
C PRO A 90 -8.43 0.53 -6.02
N SER A 91 -9.30 -0.09 -5.20
CA SER A 91 -9.19 -1.50 -4.88
C SER A 91 -9.33 -2.35 -6.15
N MET A 92 -8.23 -2.96 -6.59
CA MET A 92 -8.15 -3.80 -7.78
C MET A 92 -8.70 -5.21 -7.56
N GLN A 93 -9.41 -5.45 -6.46
CA GLN A 93 -9.87 -6.80 -6.12
C GLN A 93 -10.85 -7.27 -7.21
N PRO A 94 -10.51 -8.35 -7.95
CA PRO A 94 -11.42 -8.92 -8.92
C PRO A 94 -12.69 -9.28 -8.19
N ARG A 95 -13.83 -8.78 -8.67
CA ARG A 95 -15.11 -9.25 -8.19
C ARG A 95 -15.20 -10.71 -8.62
N GLU A 96 -15.02 -11.65 -7.70
CA GLU A 96 -15.47 -13.02 -7.93
C GLU A 96 -16.98 -12.91 -8.16
N THR A 97 -17.36 -13.02 -9.42
CA THR A 97 -18.76 -13.05 -9.84
C THR A 97 -19.34 -14.39 -9.37
N PRO A 98 -20.51 -14.40 -8.73
CA PRO A 98 -21.24 -15.64 -8.48
C PRO A 98 -21.67 -16.33 -9.78
#